data_AF-A0AAN7PYV2-F1
#
_entry.id   AF-A0AAN7PYV2-F1
#
_cell.length_a   1.000
_cell.length_b   1.000
_cell.length_c   1.000
_cell.angle_alpha   90.00
_cell.angle_beta   90.00
_cell.angle_gamma   90.00
#
_symmetry.space_group_name_H-M   'P 1'
#
loop_
_entity.id
_entity.type
_entity.pdbx_description
1 polymer ?
#
loop_
_entity_poly.entity_id
_entity_poly.type
_entity_poly.pdbx_seq_one_letter_code
_entity_poly.pdbx_strand_id
1 'polypeptide(L)'
;MNKQVAKFRNVKVNCELFGLYTLKQQEVLDIKSFQTKYEILSPGTDVAELYKKFVEILDRKESEFQEKDSGWVLVKFLHVEVNFVKFNPLKASSYVKLPIEIIHTKLSSML
;
A
#
# COMPACT_ATOMS: atom_id res chain seq x y z
N MET A 1 12.33 -9.98 -21.10
CA MET A 1 11.85 -9.65 -19.73
C MET A 1 12.53 -8.35 -19.29
N ASN A 2 11.74 -7.30 -19.01
CA ASN A 2 12.12 -5.89 -19.08
C ASN A 2 13.22 -5.46 -18.08
N LYS A 3 14.33 -4.93 -18.60
CA LYS A 3 15.54 -4.43 -17.88
C LYS A 3 15.30 -3.26 -16.89
N GLN A 4 14.07 -2.76 -16.74
CA GLN A 4 13.79 -1.58 -15.91
C GLN A 4 13.60 -1.92 -14.41
N VAL A 5 13.14 -3.13 -14.08
CA VAL A 5 12.92 -3.57 -12.68
C VAL A 5 14.24 -3.86 -11.96
N ALA A 6 15.31 -4.19 -12.70
CA ALA A 6 16.64 -4.45 -12.14
C ALA A 6 17.33 -3.21 -11.54
N LYS A 7 16.79 -2.00 -11.75
CA LYS A 7 17.42 -0.74 -11.31
C LYS A 7 17.06 -0.35 -9.86
N PHE A 8 16.06 -0.98 -9.26
CA PHE A 8 15.60 -0.64 -7.92
C PHE A 8 15.76 -1.83 -6.98
N ARG A 9 16.68 -1.72 -6.01
CA ARG A 9 16.92 -2.78 -5.02
C ARG A 9 15.73 -3.02 -4.12
N ASN A 10 14.95 -1.99 -3.79
CA ASN A 10 13.75 -2.11 -2.97
C ASN A 10 12.61 -1.28 -3.58
N VAL A 11 11.42 -1.86 -3.63
CA VAL A 11 10.19 -1.18 -4.05
C VAL A 11 9.10 -1.42 -3.03
N LYS A 12 8.25 -0.43 -2.82
CA LYS A 12 6.98 -0.57 -2.11
C LYS A 12 5.92 -0.96 -3.13
N VAL A 13 5.17 -2.00 -2.85
CA VAL A 13 4.07 -2.47 -3.70
C VAL A 13 2.77 -2.49 -2.91
N ASN A 14 1.69 -2.01 -3.52
CA ASN A 14 0.33 -2.27 -3.06
C ASN A 14 -0.53 -2.73 -4.25
N CYS A 15 -1.70 -3.28 -3.94
CA CYS A 15 -2.72 -3.65 -4.91
C CYS A 15 -4.04 -3.00 -4.53
N GLU A 16 -4.81 -2.54 -5.51
CA GLU A 16 -6.15 -2.02 -5.32
C GLU A 16 -7.12 -2.72 -6.28
N LEU A 17 -8.15 -3.36 -5.73
CA LEU A 17 -9.18 -4.07 -6.48
C LEU A 17 -10.41 -3.18 -6.62
N PHE A 18 -10.84 -2.95 -7.85
CA PHE A 18 -12.04 -2.19 -8.18
C PHE A 18 -13.18 -3.13 -8.59
N GLY A 19 -14.34 -2.97 -7.97
CA GLY A 19 -15.56 -3.72 -8.28
C GLY A 19 -16.74 -2.79 -8.48
N LEU A 20 -17.63 -3.16 -9.40
CA LEU A 20 -18.94 -2.55 -9.57
C LEU A 20 -19.92 -3.26 -8.65
N TYR A 21 -20.58 -2.50 -7.78
CA TYR A 21 -21.55 -2.99 -6.82
C TYR A 21 -22.93 -2.38 -7.11
N THR A 22 -23.98 -3.14 -6.80
CA THR A 22 -25.37 -2.69 -6.92
C THR A 22 -26.06 -2.74 -5.56
N LEU A 23 -26.84 -1.71 -5.24
CA LEU A 23 -27.74 -1.73 -4.10
C LEU A 23 -29.10 -2.28 -4.55
N LYS A 24 -29.44 -3.51 -4.15
CA LYS A 24 -30.66 -4.23 -4.60
C LYS A 24 -31.97 -3.45 -4.41
N GLN A 25 -31.98 -2.48 -3.50
CA GLN A 25 -33.18 -1.70 -3.16
C GLN A 25 -33.38 -0.47 -4.06
N GLN A 26 -32.35 0.00 -4.78
CA GLN A 26 -32.39 1.29 -5.48
C GLN A 26 -31.86 1.25 -6.92
N GLU A 27 -31.47 0.08 -7.45
CA GLU A 27 -30.79 -0.06 -8.76
C GLU A 27 -29.58 0.89 -8.95
N VAL A 28 -28.99 1.33 -7.83
CA VAL A 28 -27.83 2.20 -7.86
C VAL A 28 -26.60 1.35 -8.09
N LEU A 29 -25.90 1.64 -9.18
CA LEU A 29 -24.58 1.10 -9.47
C LEU A 29 -23.52 2.06 -8.93
N ASP A 30 -22.57 1.54 -8.16
CA ASP A 30 -21.44 2.30 -7.64
C ASP A 30 -20.14 1.51 -7.71
N ILE A 31 -19.02 2.22 -7.85
CA ILE A 31 -17.69 1.62 -7.91
C ILE A 31 -17.09 1.66 -6.52
N LYS A 32 -16.71 0.49 -5.99
CA LYS A 32 -15.98 0.36 -4.73
C LYS A 32 -14.58 -0.17 -4.99
N SER A 33 -13.63 0.34 -4.21
CA SER A 33 -12.24 -0.13 -4.26
C SER A 33 -11.75 -0.63 -2.91
N PHE A 34 -10.90 -1.65 -2.96
CA PHE A 34 -10.24 -2.24 -1.79
C PHE A 34 -8.74 -2.27 -2.03
N GLN A 35 -7.99 -1.48 -1.26
CA GLN A 35 -6.52 -1.42 -1.35
C GLN A 35 -5.83 -2.26 -0.27
N THR A 36 -4.70 -2.88 -0.61
CA THR A 36 -3.79 -3.50 0.36
C THR A 36 -2.83 -2.47 0.95
N LYS A 37 -2.20 -2.80 2.09
CA LYS A 37 -1.13 -1.97 2.65
C LYS A 37 0.11 -2.09 1.76
N TYR A 38 0.93 -1.05 1.74
CA TYR A 38 2.24 -1.11 1.09
C TYR A 38 3.14 -2.13 1.76
N GLU A 39 3.65 -3.07 0.98
CA GLU A 39 4.66 -4.05 1.39
C GLU A 39 5.97 -3.75 0.69
N ILE A 40 7.10 -4.05 1.36
CA ILE A 40 8.43 -3.81 0.79
C ILE A 40 8.88 -5.08 0.08
N LEU A 41 9.05 -4.97 -1.24
CA LEU A 41 9.65 -5.99 -2.08
C LEU A 41 11.15 -5.70 -2.21
N SER A 42 11.94 -6.62 -1.68
CA SER A 42 13.40 -6.65 -1.74
C SER A 42 13.85 -7.89 -2.53
N PRO A 43 15.13 -8.01 -2.94
CA PRO A 43 15.57 -9.12 -3.79
C PRO A 43 15.47 -10.51 -3.12
N GLY A 44 15.31 -10.55 -1.79
CA GLY A 44 15.09 -11.79 -1.03
C GLY A 44 13.61 -12.04 -0.66
N THR A 45 12.68 -11.19 -1.09
CA THR A 45 11.26 -11.37 -0.80
C THR A 45 10.66 -12.45 -1.71
N ASP A 46 9.95 -13.42 -1.12
CA ASP A 46 9.16 -14.38 -1.88
C ASP A 46 7.92 -13.69 -2.48
N VAL A 47 7.94 -13.50 -3.80
CA VAL A 47 6.85 -12.84 -4.54
C VAL A 47 5.59 -13.70 -4.53
N ALA A 48 5.70 -15.03 -4.49
CA ALA A 48 4.55 -15.93 -4.47
C ALA A 48 3.81 -15.86 -3.12
N GLU A 49 4.55 -15.80 -2.01
CA GLU A 49 3.98 -15.59 -0.68
C GLU A 49 3.30 -14.22 -0.58
N LEU A 50 3.96 -13.17 -1.09
CA LEU A 50 3.40 -11.82 -1.11
C LEU A 50 2.10 -11.75 -1.93
N TYR A 51 2.06 -12.42 -3.07
CA TYR A 51 0.86 -12.52 -3.90
C TYR A 51 -0.30 -13.18 -3.14
N LYS A 52 -0.06 -14.34 -2.51
CA LYS A 52 -1.08 -15.04 -1.70
C LYS A 52 -1.62 -14.14 -0.61
N LYS A 53 -0.74 -13.44 0.12
CA LYS A 53 -1.11 -12.48 1.16
C LYS A 53 -1.97 -11.35 0.62
N PHE A 54 -1.66 -10.81 -0.56
CA PHE A 54 -2.50 -9.78 -1.18
C PHE A 54 -3.89 -10.29 -1.55
N VAL A 55 -3.97 -11.50 -2.13
CA VAL A 55 -5.26 -12.14 -2.44
C VAL A 55 -6.08 -12.33 -1.17
N GLU A 56 -5.51 -12.91 -0.11
CA GLU A 56 -6.19 -13.11 1.18
C GLU A 56 -6.68 -11.80 1.81
N ILE A 57 -5.88 -10.73 1.75
CA ILE A 57 -6.28 -9.42 2.28
C ILE A 57 -7.45 -8.84 1.50
N LEU A 58 -7.43 -8.93 0.17
CA LEU A 58 -8.50 -8.43 -0.68
C LEU A 58 -9.78 -9.23 -0.46
N ASP A 59 -9.70 -10.56 -0.45
CA ASP A 59 -10.81 -11.48 -0.22
C ASP A 59 -11.49 -11.24 1.14
N ARG A 60 -10.69 -11.07 2.19
CA ARG A 60 -11.21 -10.73 3.53
C ARG A 60 -11.89 -9.37 3.56
N LYS A 61 -11.33 -8.35 2.90
CA LYS A 61 -11.94 -7.00 2.85
C LYS A 61 -13.25 -6.99 2.08
N GLU A 62 -13.31 -7.78 1.01
CA GLU A 62 -14.49 -7.97 0.18
C GLU A 62 -15.60 -8.66 0.99
N SER A 63 -15.25 -9.75 1.68
CA SER A 63 -16.15 -10.48 2.58
C SER A 63 -16.67 -9.60 3.73
N GLU A 64 -15.78 -8.87 4.42
CA GLU A 64 -16.17 -7.93 5.48
C GLU A 64 -17.09 -6.81 4.97
N PHE A 65 -16.95 -6.41 3.70
CA PHE A 65 -17.81 -5.40 3.08
C PHE A 65 -19.20 -5.97 2.76
N GLN A 66 -19.27 -7.22 2.30
CA GLN A 66 -20.53 -7.91 2.08
C GLN A 66 -21.27 -8.22 3.39
N GLU A 67 -20.55 -8.66 4.43
CA GLU A 67 -21.13 -9.04 5.73
C GLU A 67 -21.65 -7.84 6.54
N LYS A 68 -21.09 -6.64 6.33
CA LYS A 68 -21.49 -5.41 7.08
C LYS A 68 -22.82 -4.80 6.64
N ASP A 69 -23.79 -5.61 6.19
CA ASP A 69 -25.17 -5.21 5.91
C ASP A 69 -25.34 -4.01 4.97
N SER A 70 -24.34 -3.71 4.13
CA SER A 70 -24.37 -2.48 3.32
C SER A 70 -25.33 -2.59 2.12
N GLY A 71 -25.95 -3.76 1.90
CA GLY A 71 -26.88 -4.05 0.80
C GLY A 71 -26.25 -4.06 -0.59
N TRP A 72 -24.95 -3.79 -0.69
CA TRP A 72 -24.18 -3.80 -1.92
C TRP A 72 -23.84 -5.21 -2.33
N VAL A 73 -24.22 -5.57 -3.54
CA VAL A 73 -23.92 -6.87 -4.14
C VAL A 73 -22.94 -6.66 -5.28
N LEU A 74 -21.87 -7.43 -5.29
CA LEU A 74 -20.90 -7.40 -6.38
C LEU A 74 -21.59 -7.79 -7.69
N VAL A 75 -21.52 -6.90 -8.69
CA VAL A 75 -22.00 -7.16 -10.04
C VAL A 75 -20.87 -7.70 -10.89
N LYS A 76 -19.70 -7.04 -10.84
CA LYS A 76 -18.56 -7.36 -11.69
C LYS A 76 -17.26 -6.77 -11.13
N PHE A 77 -16.16 -7.52 -11.24
CA PHE A 77 -14.81 -6.97 -11.06
C PHE A 77 -14.40 -6.12 -12.28
N LEU A 78 -13.93 -4.90 -12.03
CA LEU A 78 -13.55 -3.96 -13.09
C LEU A 78 -12.08 -4.17 -13.49
N HIS A 79 -11.16 -3.93 -12.55
CA HIS A 79 -9.73 -4.09 -12.74
C HIS A 79 -9.00 -4.11 -11.40
N VAL A 80 -7.73 -4.53 -11.44
CA VAL A 80 -6.81 -4.44 -10.31
C VAL A 80 -5.68 -3.51 -10.70
N GLU A 81 -5.40 -2.51 -9.87
CA GLU A 81 -4.24 -1.66 -9.99
C GLU A 81 -3.14 -2.16 -9.07
N VAL A 82 -1.91 -2.19 -9.56
CA VAL A 82 -0.73 -2.54 -8.75
C VAL A 82 0.21 -1.34 -8.76
N ASN A 83 0.34 -0.65 -7.62
CA ASN A 83 1.21 0.52 -7.55
C ASN A 83 2.58 0.15 -7.02
N PHE A 84 3.61 0.59 -7.74
CA PHE A 84 5.00 0.42 -7.37
C PHE A 84 5.63 1.77 -7.06
N VAL A 85 6.08 1.95 -5.81
CA VAL A 85 6.76 3.15 -5.35
C VAL A 85 8.22 2.81 -5.06
N LYS A 86 9.16 3.61 -5.59
CA LYS A 86 10.59 3.42 -5.29
C LYS A 86 10.82 3.59 -3.78
N PHE A 87 11.43 2.58 -3.14
CA PHE A 87 11.77 2.65 -1.73
C PHE A 87 13.28 2.78 -1.55
N ASN A 88 13.70 3.93 -1.01
CA ASN A 88 15.09 4.15 -0.64
C ASN A 88 15.19 4.14 0.90
N PRO A 89 15.54 3.01 1.54
CA PRO A 89 15.71 2.99 2.98
C PRO A 89 16.79 4.00 3.36
N LEU A 90 16.51 4.84 4.36
CA LEU A 90 17.50 5.75 4.91
C LEU A 90 18.67 4.91 5.44
N LYS A 91 19.89 5.21 4.99
CA LYS A 91 21.09 4.57 5.55
C LYS A 91 21.16 4.96 7.01
N ALA A 92 21.11 3.98 7.92
CA ALA A 92 21.24 4.20 9.36
C ALA A 92 22.59 4.87 9.77
N SER A 93 23.54 5.01 8.83
CA SER A 93 24.84 5.63 9.03
C SER A 93 24.91 7.10 8.57
N SER A 94 23.84 7.73 8.12
CA SER A 94 23.89 9.15 7.76
C SER A 94 23.81 10.01 9.01
N TYR A 95 24.95 10.53 9.47
CA TYR A 95 24.99 11.64 10.41
C TYR A 95 24.26 12.83 9.78
N VAL A 96 23.06 13.14 10.29
CA VAL A 96 22.36 14.38 9.96
C VAL A 96 22.98 15.45 10.82
N LYS A 97 23.78 16.35 10.22
CA LYS A 97 24.36 17.48 10.94
C LYS A 97 23.22 18.30 11.55
N LEU A 98 23.24 18.50 12.86
CA LEU A 98 22.22 19.30 13.53
C LEU A 98 22.22 20.72 12.95
N PRO A 99 21.03 21.28 12.66
CA PRO A 99 20.88 22.70 12.34
C PRO A 99 21.48 23.56 13.45
N ILE A 100 22.16 24.64 13.06
CA ILE A 100 22.89 25.54 13.96
C ILE A 100 21.97 26.11 15.04
N GLU A 101 20.72 26.42 14.69
CA GLU A 101 19.68 26.95 15.60
C GLU A 101 19.43 26.08 16.84
N ILE A 102 19.56 24.75 16.72
CA ILE A 102 19.36 23.79 17.82
C ILE A 102 20.62 23.67 18.69
N ILE A 103 21.80 23.92 18.10
CA ILE A 103 23.08 23.88 18.80
C ILE A 103 23.17 25.05 19.80
N HIS A 104 22.71 26.24 19.41
CA HIS A 104 22.77 27.43 20.26
C HIS A 104 21.85 27.37 21.49
N THR A 105 20.73 26.65 21.41
CA THR A 105 19.78 26.52 22.54
C THR A 105 20.29 25.59 23.63
N LYS A 106 21.05 24.53 23.31
CA LYS A 106 21.65 23.63 24.32
C LYS A 106 22.88 24.21 25.01
N LEU A 107 23.66 25.05 24.32
CA LEU A 107 24.83 25.70 24.91
C LEU A 107 24.44 26.80 25.92
N SER A 108 23.34 27.52 25.67
CA SER A 108 22.85 28.56 26.58
C SER A 108 22.19 28.02 27.86
N SER A 109 21.87 26.71 27.93
CA SER A 109 21.34 26.07 29.13
C SER A 109 22.41 25.32 29.94
N MET A 110 23.68 25.36 29.50
CA MET A 110 24.84 24.71 30.13
C MET A 110 25.92 25.71 30.58
N LEU A 111 25.67 27.02 30.44
CA LEU A 111 26.39 28.12 31.06
C LEU A 111 25.44 28.81 32.06
#